data_AF-A0A5R2MZ29-F1
#
_entry.id   AF-A0A5R2MZ29-F1
#
_cell.length_a   1.000
_cell.length_b   1.000
_cell.length_c   1.000
_cell.angle_alpha   90.00
_cell.angle_beta   90.00
_cell.angle_gamma   90.00
#
_symmetry.space_group_name_H-M   'P 1'
#
loop_
_entity.id
_entity.type
_entity.pdbx_description
1 polymer ?
#
loop_
_entity_poly.entity_id
_entity_poly.type
_entity_poly.pdbx_seq_one_letter_code
_entity_poly.pdbx_strand_id
1 'polypeptide(L)'
;KGVSFTVDKGKTLAIVGESGCGKSTLARIITLIDPATSGELFIDGNKVDIAKGGLTKEMRRKVQIVFQNPYGSLNPRQKIGDVLGEPLLINTD
;
A
#
# COMPACT_ATOMS: atom_id res chain seq x y z
N LYS A 1 16.79 11.08 -6.51
CA LYS A 1 17.49 9.86 -6.99
C LYS A 1 16.44 8.76 -7.17
N GLY A 2 16.50 8.00 -8.27
CA GLY A 2 15.56 6.90 -8.53
C GLY A 2 15.96 5.61 -7.83
N VAL A 3 15.02 4.66 -7.75
CA VAL A 3 15.23 3.30 -7.23
C VAL A 3 14.52 2.32 -8.15
N SER A 4 15.13 1.15 -8.39
CA SER A 4 14.56 0.10 -9.22
C SER A 4 14.76 -1.25 -8.54
N PHE A 5 13.68 -2.01 -8.38
CA PHE A 5 13.71 -3.37 -7.86
C PHE A 5 12.49 -4.14 -8.36
N THR A 6 12.58 -5.48 -8.31
CA THR A 6 11.47 -6.39 -8.56
C THR A 6 11.33 -7.31 -7.36
N VAL A 7 10.10 -7.67 -7.00
CA VAL A 7 9.81 -8.65 -5.96
C VAL A 7 9.03 -9.78 -6.60
N ASP A 8 9.64 -10.96 -6.68
CA ASP A 8 8.98 -12.14 -7.22
C ASP A 8 7.88 -12.65 -6.30
N LYS A 9 6.89 -13.31 -6.88
CA LYS A 9 5.80 -13.94 -6.13
C LYS A 9 6.35 -14.88 -5.07
N GLY A 10 5.85 -14.74 -3.84
CA GLY A 10 6.26 -15.55 -2.69
C GLY A 10 7.61 -15.15 -2.08
N LYS A 11 8.20 -14.03 -2.50
CA LYS A 11 9.40 -13.45 -1.87
C LYS A 11 9.04 -12.30 -0.96
N THR A 12 9.88 -12.10 0.06
CA THR A 12 9.79 -10.96 0.98
C THR A 12 10.93 -10.02 0.69
N LEU A 13 10.62 -8.74 0.48
CA LEU A 13 11.59 -7.66 0.36
C LEU A 13 11.64 -6.87 1.66
N ALA A 14 12.83 -6.67 2.22
CA ALA A 14 13.07 -5.77 3.33
C ALA A 14 13.77 -4.49 2.83
N ILE A 15 13.24 -3.33 3.21
CA ILE A 15 13.82 -2.01 2.91
C ILE A 15 14.42 -1.46 4.20
N VAL A 16 15.75 -1.32 4.23
CA VAL A 16 16.50 -0.85 5.40
C VAL A 16 17.30 0.41 5.08
N GLY A 17 17.62 1.19 6.11
CA GLY A 17 18.40 2.43 5.98
C GLY A 17 18.09 3.43 7.08
N GLU A 18 18.91 4.47 7.18
CA GLU A 18 18.81 5.52 8.21
C GLU A 18 17.50 6.31 8.15
N SER A 19 17.16 6.99 9.26
CA SER A 19 16.00 7.89 9.28
C SER A 19 16.12 8.95 8.17
N GLY A 20 15.01 9.25 7.49
CA GLY A 20 14.99 10.25 6.41
C GLY A 20 15.51 9.79 5.05
N CYS A 21 16.02 8.56 4.88
CA CYS A 21 16.53 8.10 3.59
C CYS A 21 15.45 7.79 2.52
N GLY A 22 14.16 7.99 2.84
CA GLY A 22 13.05 7.83 1.90
C GLY A 22 12.27 6.51 1.97
N LYS A 23 12.55 5.64 2.95
CA LYS A 23 11.83 4.34 3.12
C LYS A 23 10.31 4.51 3.19
N SER A 24 9.83 5.44 4.03
CA SER A 24 8.40 5.69 4.20
C SER A 24 7.76 6.28 2.94
N THR A 25 8.49 7.12 2.20
CA THR A 25 8.05 7.64 0.90
C THR A 25 7.91 6.51 -0.11
N LEU A 26 8.92 5.65 -0.23
CA LEU A 26 8.84 4.48 -1.10
C LEU A 26 7.67 3.58 -0.67
N ALA A 27 7.55 3.24 0.61
CA ALA A 27 6.46 2.43 1.15
C ALA A 27 5.07 2.99 0.79
N ARG A 28 4.85 4.31 0.90
CA ARG A 28 3.58 4.96 0.51
C ARG A 28 3.29 4.88 -0.98
N ILE A 29 4.31 4.90 -1.84
CA ILE A 29 4.14 4.73 -3.29
C ILE A 29 3.77 3.28 -3.64
N ILE A 30 4.52 2.28 -3.15
CA ILE A 30 4.21 0.86 -3.41
C ILE A 30 2.90 0.41 -2.77
N THR A 31 2.45 1.08 -1.70
CA THR A 31 1.14 0.82 -1.06
C THR A 31 0.00 1.64 -1.66
N LEU A 32 0.26 2.37 -2.75
CA LEU A 32 -0.74 3.12 -3.52
C LEU A 32 -1.42 4.25 -2.73
N ILE A 33 -0.75 4.78 -1.70
CA ILE A 33 -1.20 5.93 -0.92
C ILE A 33 -0.88 7.23 -1.66
N ASP A 34 0.34 7.34 -2.20
CA ASP A 34 0.80 8.49 -2.98
C ASP A 34 1.22 8.04 -4.38
N PRO A 35 0.96 8.85 -5.42
CA PRO A 35 1.48 8.56 -6.76
C PRO A 35 2.99 8.77 -6.81
N ALA A 36 3.68 7.99 -7.65
CA ALA A 36 5.07 8.27 -7.97
C ALA A 36 5.17 9.58 -8.77
N THR A 37 6.07 10.48 -8.38
CA THR A 37 6.33 11.72 -9.15
C THR A 37 6.91 11.41 -10.54
N SER A 38 7.66 10.32 -10.66
CA SER A 38 8.25 9.85 -11.91
C SER A 38 8.59 8.36 -11.81
N GLY A 39 8.83 7.71 -12.96
CA GLY A 39 9.08 6.27 -13.04
C GLY A 39 7.78 5.48 -13.24
N GLU A 40 7.89 4.17 -13.07
CA GLU A 40 6.80 3.24 -13.34
C GLU A 40 6.67 2.23 -12.20
N LEU A 41 5.43 1.90 -11.85
CA LEU A 41 5.08 0.85 -10.91
C LEU A 41 4.25 -0.20 -11.64
N PHE A 42 4.61 -1.46 -11.46
CA PHE A 42 3.87 -2.60 -12.00
C PHE A 42 3.44 -3.52 -10.87
N ILE A 43 2.18 -3.95 -10.88
CA ILE A 43 1.62 -4.96 -9.97
C ILE A 43 1.01 -6.07 -10.81
N ASP A 44 1.45 -7.31 -10.61
CA ASP A 44 1.08 -8.48 -11.43
C ASP A 44 1.21 -8.20 -12.94
N GLY A 45 2.29 -7.55 -13.36
CA GLY A 45 2.55 -7.19 -14.76
C GLY A 45 1.73 -6.02 -15.32
N ASN A 46 0.80 -5.45 -14.54
CA ASN A 46 -0.02 -4.33 -14.96
C ASN A 46 0.58 -3.01 -14.49
N LYS A 47 0.73 -2.04 -15.39
CA LYS A 47 1.18 -0.68 -15.02
C LYS A 47 0.13 -0.01 -14.14
N VAL A 48 0.58 0.57 -13.04
CA VAL A 48 -0.25 1.23 -12.05
C VAL A 48 0.04 2.73 -12.02
N ASP A 49 -1.02 3.52 -12.22
CA ASP A 49 -0.98 4.99 -12.13
C ASP A 49 -2.26 5.50 -11.46
N ILE A 50 -2.17 5.70 -10.14
CA ILE A 50 -3.29 6.19 -9.33
C ILE A 50 -3.57 7.68 -9.53
N ALA A 51 -2.62 8.47 -10.06
CA ALA A 51 -2.83 9.88 -10.35
C ALA A 51 -3.79 10.06 -11.54
N LYS A 52 -3.74 9.14 -12.51
CA LYS A 52 -4.59 9.16 -13.70
C LYS A 52 -5.88 8.35 -13.53
N GLY A 53 -5.78 7.14 -13.00
CA GLY A 53 -6.88 6.17 -12.95
C GLY A 53 -7.61 6.07 -11.61
N GLY A 54 -7.09 6.72 -10.57
CA GLY A 54 -7.53 6.48 -9.20
C GLY A 54 -7.21 5.05 -8.73
N LEU A 55 -7.76 4.68 -7.57
CA LEU A 55 -7.54 3.37 -6.95
C LEU A 55 -8.78 2.48 -7.12
N THR A 56 -8.63 1.37 -7.86
CA THR A 56 -9.74 0.42 -8.08
C THR A 56 -9.90 -0.54 -6.90
N LYS A 57 -11.09 -1.16 -6.76
CA LYS A 57 -11.32 -2.23 -5.76
C LYS A 57 -10.33 -3.39 -5.92
N GLU A 58 -10.02 -3.79 -7.16
CA GLU A 58 -9.07 -4.87 -7.44
C GLU A 58 -7.67 -4.54 -6.92
N MET A 59 -7.20 -3.30 -7.15
CA MET A 59 -5.90 -2.84 -6.65
C MET A 59 -5.86 -2.80 -5.14
N ARG A 60 -6.95 -2.35 -4.48
CA ARG A 60 -7.08 -2.41 -3.02
C ARG A 60 -6.96 -3.85 -2.53
N ARG A 61 -7.62 -4.82 -3.16
CA ARG A 61 -7.50 -6.24 -2.76
C ARG A 61 -6.08 -6.79 -2.90
N LYS A 62 -5.32 -6.35 -3.92
CA LYS A 62 -3.96 -6.83 -4.18
C LYS A 62 -2.91 -6.25 -3.24
N VAL A 63 -3.12 -5.02 -2.76
CA VAL A 63 -2.15 -4.30 -1.92
C VAL A 63 -2.80 -3.89 -0.61
N GLN A 64 -2.31 -4.46 0.49
CA GLN A 64 -2.75 -4.16 1.85
C GLN A 64 -1.58 -3.65 2.68
N ILE A 65 -1.85 -2.65 3.52
CA ILE A 65 -0.83 -2.03 4.38
C ILE A 65 -1.17 -2.26 5.85
N VAL A 66 -0.13 -2.54 6.63
CA VAL A 66 -0.16 -2.44 8.09
C VAL A 66 0.73 -1.28 8.49
N PHE A 67 0.16 -0.26 9.13
CA PHE A 67 0.89 0.93 9.53
C PHE A 67 1.78 0.65 10.75
N GLN A 68 2.90 1.38 10.85
CA GLN A 68 3.83 1.27 11.98
C GLN A 68 3.18 1.59 13.32
N ASN A 69 2.18 2.49 13.34
CA ASN A 69 1.35 2.75 14.52
C ASN A 69 -0.06 2.16 14.33
N PRO A 70 -0.29 0.92 14.78
CA PRO A 70 -1.58 0.25 14.61
C PRO A 70 -2.69 0.83 15.51
N TYR A 71 -2.33 1.56 16.58
CA TYR A 71 -3.33 2.14 17.48
C TYR A 71 -4.07 3.32 16.83
N GLY A 72 -3.40 4.07 15.95
CA GLY A 72 -4.02 5.19 15.23
C GLY A 72 -5.06 4.75 14.19
N SER A 73 -5.06 3.48 13.77
CA SER A 73 -6.05 2.95 12.83
C SER A 73 -7.33 2.45 13.48
N LEU A 74 -7.41 2.37 14.81
CA LEU A 74 -8.61 1.92 15.52
C LEU A 74 -9.39 3.11 16.06
N ASN A 75 -10.67 3.18 15.69
CA ASN A 75 -11.58 4.13 16.31
C ASN A 75 -12.11 3.53 17.63
N PRO A 76 -11.79 4.11 18.81
CA PRO A 76 -12.23 3.57 20.10
C PRO A 76 -13.75 3.64 20.30
N ARG A 77 -14.48 4.33 19.41
CA ARG A 77 -15.95 4.41 19.42
C ARG A 77 -16.62 3.32 18.59
N GLN A 78 -15.86 2.46 17.89
CA GLN A 78 -16.38 1.36 17.08
C GLN A 78 -16.05 0.01 17.74
N LYS A 79 -16.92 -0.99 17.56
CA LYS A 79 -16.61 -2.34 18.03
C LYS A 79 -15.52 -2.96 17.14
N ILE A 80 -14.70 -3.82 17.74
CA ILE A 80 -13.64 -4.54 17.02
C ILE A 80 -14.21 -5.31 15.82
N GLY A 81 -15.37 -5.97 15.99
CA GLY A 81 -16.03 -6.70 14.90
C GLY A 81 -16.42 -5.82 13.72
N ASP A 82 -16.88 -4.59 13.97
CA ASP A 82 -17.26 -3.64 12.92
C ASP A 82 -16.03 -3.16 12.17
N VAL A 83 -14.95 -2.82 12.90
CA VAL A 83 -13.67 -2.37 12.31
C VAL A 83 -13.02 -3.46 11.46
N LEU A 84 -13.10 -4.72 11.87
CA LEU A 84 -12.57 -5.86 11.10
C LEU A 84 -13.48 -6.24 9.92
N GLY A 85 -14.80 -6.09 10.06
CA GLY A 85 -15.79 -6.47 9.05
C GLY A 85 -15.93 -5.46 7.92
N GLU A 86 -15.81 -4.17 8.21
CA GLU A 86 -16.00 -3.09 7.23
C GLU A 86 -15.10 -3.23 5.98
N PRO A 87 -13.78 -3.47 6.10
CA PRO A 87 -12.92 -3.69 4.93
C PRO A 87 -13.31 -4.93 4.11
N LEU A 88 -13.84 -5.97 4.76
CA LEU A 88 -14.30 -7.19 4.08
C LEU A 88 -15.55 -6.90 3.24
N LEU A 89 -16.49 -6.12 3.77
CA LEU A 89 -17.72 -5.75 3.07
C LEU A 89 -17.47 -4.80 1.89
N ILE A 90 -16.56 -3.84 2.04
CA ILE A 90 -16.30 -2.82 0.99
C ILE A 90 -15.51 -3.39 -0.19
N ASN A 91 -14.62 -4.36 0.07
CA ASN A 91 -13.69 -4.89 -0.93
C ASN A 91 -14.09 -6.27 -1.49
N THR A 92 -15.10 -6.92 -0.92
CA THR A 92 -15.71 -8.14 -1.48
C THR A 92 -16.95 -7.74 -2.29
N ASP A 93 -17.25 -8.48 -3.35
CA ASP A 93 -18.50 -8.34 -4.11
C ASP A 93 -19.53 -9.34 -3.60
#